data_AF-A0A812S631-F1
#
_entry.id   AF-A0A812S631-F1
#
_cell.length_a   1.000
_cell.length_b   1.000
_cell.length_c   1.000
_cell.angle_alpha   90.00
_cell.angle_beta   90.00
_cell.angle_gamma   90.00
#
_symmetry.space_group_name_H-M   'P 1'
#
loop_
_entity.id
_entity.type
_entity.pdbx_description
1 polymer ?
#
loop_
_entity_poly.entity_id
_entity_poly.type
_entity_poly.pdbx_seq_one_letter_code
_entity_poly.pdbx_strand_id
1 'polypeptide(L)'
;MRQHRTLGVLIFAAIMWISEAIPIPLTGMMVGPLLFLLDVCRLGRSLSAYFSNVTLVLFGSSFISIAMERHGLDARFAKALTNCSWVESKPTRMRMAMMLAGC
;
A
#
# COMPACT_ATOMS: atom_id res chain seq x y z
N MET A 1 -27.71 14.25 -13.91
CA MET A 1 -28.20 13.22 -12.97
C MET A 1 -27.07 12.34 -12.38
N ARG A 2 -26.13 11.80 -13.18
CA ARG A 2 -25.08 10.87 -12.68
C ARG A 2 -24.07 11.49 -11.71
N GLN A 3 -23.67 12.75 -11.90
CA GLN A 3 -22.67 13.43 -11.07
C GLN A 3 -23.06 13.49 -9.58
N HIS A 4 -24.32 13.78 -9.25
CA HIS A 4 -24.81 13.83 -7.87
C HIS A 4 -24.73 12.47 -7.17
N ARG A 5 -24.97 11.36 -7.89
CA ARG A 5 -24.85 10.01 -7.35
C ARG A 5 -23.40 9.65 -7.03
N THR A 6 -22.46 10.00 -7.92
CA THR A 6 -21.02 9.81 -7.67
C THR A 6 -20.54 10.62 -6.48
N LEU A 7 -21.01 11.87 -6.35
CA LEU A 7 -20.69 12.74 -5.21
C LEU A 7 -21.21 12.16 -3.89
N GLY A 8 -22.43 11.59 -3.89
CA GLY A 8 -22.99 10.90 -2.72
C GLY A 8 -22.14 9.70 -2.28
N VAL A 9 -21.68 8.87 -3.23
CA VAL A 9 -20.79 7.74 -2.93
C VAL A 9 -19.44 8.21 -2.41
N LEU A 10 -18.89 9.28 -2.98
CA LEU A 10 -17.61 9.85 -2.55
C LEU A 10 -17.69 10.38 -1.11
N ILE A 11 -18.74 11.12 -0.78
CA ILE A 11 -18.96 11.64 0.58
C ILE A 11 -19.16 10.48 1.56
N PHE A 12 -19.95 9.47 1.19
CA PHE A 12 -20.14 8.27 2.01
C PHE A 12 -18.80 7.56 2.28
N ALA A 13 -17.99 7.32 1.24
CA ALA A 13 -16.69 6.68 1.38
C ALA A 13 -15.73 7.51 2.25
N ALA A 14 -15.72 8.84 2.08
CA ALA A 14 -14.90 9.74 2.88
C ALA A 14 -15.27 9.71 4.37
N ILE A 15 -16.57 9.73 4.70
CA ILE A 15 -17.04 9.60 6.08
C ILE A 15 -16.60 8.25 6.66
N MET A 16 -16.71 7.17 5.88
CA MET A 16 -16.33 5.83 6.32
C MET A 16 -14.82 5.70 6.56
N TRP A 17 -13.99 6.34 5.73
CA TRP A 17 -12.54 6.37 5.92
C TRP A 17 -12.09 7.24 7.09
N ILE A 18 -12.74 8.39 7.33
CA ILE A 18 -12.39 9.26 8.46
C ILE A 18 -12.82 8.65 9.79
N SER A 19 -14.00 8.04 9.83
CA SER A 19 -14.52 7.42 11.06
C SER A 19 -13.87 6.08 11.39
N GLU A 20 -13.18 5.46 10.42
CA GLU A 20 -12.60 4.12 10.52
C GLU A 20 -13.60 3.07 11.07
N ALA A 21 -14.91 3.30 10.89
CA ALA A 21 -15.97 2.46 11.44
C ALA A 21 -15.91 1.04 10.88
N ILE A 22 -15.31 0.88 9.70
CA ILE A 22 -15.03 -0.37 9.04
C ILE A 22 -13.57 -0.32 8.55
N PRO A 23 -12.80 -1.43 8.63
CA PRO A 23 -11.46 -1.50 8.08
C PRO A 23 -11.37 -0.98 6.64
N ILE A 24 -10.34 -0.21 6.33
CA ILE A 24 -10.10 0.36 4.99
C ILE A 24 -10.22 -0.67 3.85
N PRO A 25 -9.77 -1.93 3.98
CA PRO A 25 -9.96 -2.95 2.94
C PRO A 25 -11.43 -3.24 2.65
N LEU A 26 -12.25 -3.35 3.70
CA LEU A 26 -13.68 -3.68 3.59
C LEU A 26 -14.47 -2.52 2.99
N THR A 27 -14.17 -1.27 3.40
CA THR A 27 -14.80 -0.09 2.78
C THR A 27 -14.42 0.04 1.32
N GLY A 28 -13.15 -0.19 0.96
CA GLY A 28 -12.67 -0.22 -0.42
C GLY A 28 -13.41 -1.24 -1.29
N MET A 29 -13.65 -2.45 -0.76
CA MET A 29 -14.44 -3.48 -1.46
C MET A 29 -15.91 -3.11 -1.63
N MET A 30 -16.47 -2.28 -0.75
CA MET A 30 -17.88 -1.88 -0.75
C MET A 30 -18.20 -0.77 -1.78
N VAL A 31 -17.24 0.12 -2.04
CA VAL A 31 -17.43 1.28 -2.94
C VAL A 31 -17.74 0.83 -4.39
N GLY A 32 -17.05 -0.19 -4.90
CA GLY A 32 -17.26 -0.68 -6.26
C GLY A 32 -18.69 -1.19 -6.52
N PRO A 33 -19.23 -2.11 -5.70
CA PRO A 33 -20.62 -2.52 -5.75
C PRO A 33 -21.59 -1.34 -5.62
N LEU A 34 -21.33 -0.40 -4.72
CA LEU A 34 -22.22 0.75 -4.50
C LEU A 34 -22.34 1.66 -5.74
N LEU A 35 -21.23 1.86 -6.48
CA LEU A 35 -21.21 2.55 -7.77
C LEU A 35 -22.01 1.83 -8.85
N PHE A 36 -22.04 0.49 -8.82
CA PHE A 36 -22.86 -0.30 -9.74
C PHE A 36 -24.34 -0.24 -9.37
N LEU A 37 -24.70 -0.41 -8.09
CA LEU A 37 -26.09 -0.34 -7.62
C LEU A 37 -26.76 1.01 -7.94
N LEU A 38 -25.99 2.10 -7.95
CA LEU A 38 -26.49 3.44 -8.26
C LEU A 38 -26.53 3.77 -9.76
N ASP A 39 -26.28 2.79 -10.64
CA ASP A 39 -26.21 2.91 -12.11
C ASP A 39 -25.23 4.02 -12.57
N VAL A 40 -24.12 4.18 -11.83
CA VAL A 40 -23.08 5.16 -12.18
C VAL A 40 -22.11 4.55 -13.19
N CYS A 41 -21.75 3.27 -13.02
CA CYS A 41 -20.82 2.55 -13.88
C CYS A 41 -21.21 1.08 -14.07
N ARG A 42 -20.85 0.51 -15.24
CA ARG A 42 -20.99 -0.93 -15.51
C ARG A 42 -20.11 -1.76 -14.57
N LEU A 43 -20.58 -2.95 -14.19
CA LEU A 43 -19.92 -3.86 -13.25
C LEU A 43 -18.44 -4.08 -13.59
N GLY A 44 -18.12 -4.37 -14.86
CA GLY A 44 -16.75 -4.61 -15.31
C GLY A 44 -15.83 -3.40 -15.15
N ARG A 45 -16.34 -2.17 -15.32
CA ARG A 45 -15.55 -0.94 -15.09
C ARG A 45 -15.32 -0.68 -13.61
N SER A 46 -16.31 -0.96 -12.77
CA SER A 46 -16.20 -0.81 -11.32
C SER A 46 -15.19 -1.81 -10.73
N LEU A 47 -15.22 -3.06 -11.20
CA LEU A 47 -14.33 -4.13 -10.74
C LEU A 47 -12.90 -4.00 -11.28
N SER A 48 -12.72 -3.36 -12.45
CA SER A 48 -11.39 -3.19 -13.07
C SER A 48 -10.42 -2.41 -12.18
N ALA A 49 -10.91 -1.57 -11.27
CA ALA A 49 -10.06 -0.81 -10.35
C ALA A 49 -9.35 -1.72 -9.32
N TYR A 50 -9.93 -2.86 -8.96
CA TYR A 50 -9.32 -3.79 -8.01
C TYR A 50 -8.08 -4.50 -8.58
N PHE A 51 -8.08 -4.76 -9.90
CA PHE A 51 -6.96 -5.37 -10.62
C PHE A 51 -6.24 -4.35 -11.51
N SER A 52 -6.00 -3.16 -10.96
CA SER A 52 -5.17 -2.15 -11.64
C SER A 52 -3.70 -2.60 -11.71
N ASN A 53 -2.97 -2.07 -12.69
CA ASN A 53 -1.53 -2.36 -12.85
C ASN A 53 -0.76 -2.03 -11.56
N VAL A 54 -1.07 -0.89 -10.93
CA VAL A 54 -0.45 -0.46 -9.67
C VAL A 54 -0.72 -1.45 -8.54
N THR A 55 -1.96 -1.93 -8.41
CA THR A 55 -2.32 -2.94 -7.39
C THR A 55 -1.50 -4.22 -7.58
N LEU A 56 -1.35 -4.68 -8.83
CA LEU A 56 -0.55 -5.86 -9.14
C LEU A 56 0.95 -5.66 -8.86
N VAL A 57 1.50 -4.48 -9.15
CA VAL A 57 2.89 -4.13 -8.81
C VAL A 57 3.09 -4.12 -7.30
N LEU A 58 2.14 -3.57 -6.53
CA LEU A 58 2.19 -3.59 -5.07
C LEU A 58 2.19 -5.02 -4.54
N PHE A 59 1.28 -5.87 -5.00
CA PHE A 59 1.27 -7.29 -4.63
C PHE A 59 2.60 -7.98 -4.99
N GLY A 60 3.11 -7.76 -6.21
CA GLY A 60 4.40 -8.29 -6.66
C GLY A 60 5.57 -7.85 -5.77
N SER A 61 5.61 -6.58 -5.36
CA SER A 61 6.64 -6.06 -4.46
C SER A 61 6.57 -6.72 -3.07
N SER A 62 5.37 -6.99 -2.56
CA SER A 62 5.18 -7.74 -1.31
C SER A 62 5.68 -9.17 -1.41
N PHE A 63 5.43 -9.85 -2.54
CA PHE A 63 5.99 -11.19 -2.79
C PHE A 63 7.52 -11.17 -2.79
N ILE A 64 8.13 -10.17 -3.42
CA ILE A 64 9.58 -9.99 -3.43
C ILE A 64 10.09 -9.74 -2.00
N SER A 65 9.41 -8.90 -1.21
CA SER A 65 9.78 -8.66 0.20
C SER A 65 9.81 -9.95 1.02
N ILE A 66 8.79 -10.80 0.87
CA ILE A 66 8.73 -12.11 1.57
C ILE A 66 9.83 -13.05 1.07
N ALA A 67 10.13 -13.05 -0.23
CA ALA A 67 11.22 -13.85 -0.78
C ALA A 67 12.58 -13.38 -0.21
N MET A 68 12.80 -12.08 -0.09
CA MET A 68 14.01 -11.50 0.51
C MET A 68 14.19 -11.94 1.97
N GLU A 69 13.12 -11.88 2.76
CA GLU A 69 13.10 -12.32 4.16
C GLU A 69 13.42 -13.82 4.29
N ARG A 70 12.84 -14.66 3.43
CA ARG A 70 13.07 -16.11 3.42
C ARG A 70 14.51 -16.49 3.05
N HIS A 71 15.14 -15.73 2.15
CA HIS A 71 16.52 -15.97 1.72
C HIS A 71 17.56 -15.23 2.58
N GLY A 72 17.13 -14.47 3.59
CA GLY A 72 18.02 -13.65 4.43
C GLY A 72 18.79 -12.57 3.64
N LEU A 73 18.25 -12.18 2.48
CA LEU A 73 18.90 -11.22 1.58
C LEU A 73 18.91 -9.82 2.23
N ASP A 74 17.82 -9.49 2.91
CA ASP A 74 17.68 -8.33 3.80
C ASP A 74 18.81 -8.25 4.84
N ALA A 75 19.10 -9.36 5.54
CA ALA A 75 20.15 -9.44 6.55
C ALA A 75 21.56 -9.33 5.94
N ARG A 76 21.77 -9.87 4.73
CA ARG A 76 23.04 -9.73 4.01
C ARG A 76 23.29 -8.28 3.59
N PHE A 77 22.28 -7.57 3.11
CA PHE A 77 22.39 -6.15 2.77
C PHE A 77 22.64 -5.29 4.02
N ALA A 78 21.93 -5.53 5.12
CA ALA A 78 22.15 -4.80 6.38
C ALA A 78 23.58 -4.99 6.92
N LYS A 79 24.12 -6.23 6.87
CA LYS A 79 25.50 -6.52 7.25
C LYS A 79 26.52 -5.88 6.30
N ALA A 80 26.27 -5.91 4.99
CA ALA A 80 27.16 -5.29 4.01
C ALA A 80 27.23 -3.75 4.20
N LEU A 81 26.11 -3.11 4.50
CA LEU A 81 26.04 -1.66 4.77
C LEU A 81 26.74 -1.28 6.08
N THR A 82 26.53 -2.06 7.14
CA THR A 82 27.12 -1.78 8.47
C THR A 82 28.61 -2.12 8.57
N ASN A 83 29.09 -3.09 7.79
CA ASN A 83 30.50 -3.50 7.73
C ASN A 83 31.32 -2.69 6.71
N CYS A 84 30.72 -1.70 6.05
CA CYS A 84 31.45 -0.80 5.16
C CYS A 84 32.37 0.09 6.01
N SER A 85 33.64 0.31 5.58
CA SER A 85 34.61 1.08 6.38
C SER A 85 34.16 2.53 6.67
N TRP A 86 33.12 2.98 5.96
CA TRP A 86 32.42 4.22 6.24
C TRP A 86 31.48 4.18 7.47
N VAL A 87 31.38 3.10 8.23
CA VAL A 87 30.54 3.01 9.45
C VAL A 87 31.34 2.57 10.68
N GLU A 88 32.55 2.03 10.51
CA GLU A 88 33.27 1.24 11.52
C GLU A 88 33.71 1.93 12.83
N SER A 89 33.59 3.25 13.01
CA SER A 89 34.37 3.91 14.08
C SER A 89 33.61 4.84 15.02
N LYS A 90 32.34 5.18 14.78
CA LYS A 90 31.60 6.11 15.66
C LYS A 90 30.15 5.67 15.89
N PRO A 91 29.66 5.62 17.15
CA PRO A 91 28.28 5.23 17.47
C PRO A 91 27.21 6.13 16.83
N THR A 92 27.53 7.39 16.52
CA THR A 92 26.68 8.29 15.73
C THR A 92 26.56 7.86 14.26
N ARG A 93 27.62 7.32 13.65
CA ARG A 93 27.59 6.78 12.27
C ARG A 93 26.81 5.46 12.19
N MET A 94 26.87 4.62 13.23
CA MET A 94 26.02 3.42 13.30
C MET A 94 24.53 3.77 13.35
N ARG A 95 24.14 4.79 14.13
CA ARG A 95 22.75 5.29 14.19
C ARG A 95 22.30 5.86 12.84
N MET A 96 23.13 6.65 12.19
CA MET A 96 22.84 7.17 10.85
C MET A 96 22.74 6.03 9.81
N ALA A 97 23.60 5.02 9.89
CA ALA A 97 23.54 3.86 9.00
C ALA A 97 22.27 3.04 9.20
N MET A 98 21.79 2.86 10.44
CA MET A 98 20.49 2.23 10.71
C MET A 98 19.31 3.05 10.20
N MET A 99 19.36 4.39 10.35
CA MET A 99 18.33 5.27 9.77
C MET A 99 18.32 5.21 8.24
N LEU A 100 19.49 5.16 7.60
CA LEU A 100 19.61 5.06 6.14
C LEU A 100 19.29 3.66 5.60
N ALA A 101 19.45 2.61 6.40
CA ALA A 101 19.09 1.24 6.03
C ALA A 101 17.63 0.89 6.35
N GLY A 102 17.00 1.63 7.28
CA GLY A 102 15.61 1.44 7.72
C GLY A 102 14.60 2.42 7.12
N CYS A 103 15.06 3.41 6.35
CA CYS A 103 14.23 4.27 5.49
C CYS A 103 14.30 3.77 4.04
#